data_AF-A0A8C8LW14-F1
#
_entry.id   AF-A0A8C8LW14-F1
#
_cell.length_a   1.000
_cell.length_b   1.000
_cell.length_c   1.000
_cell.angle_alpha   90.00
_cell.angle_beta   90.00
_cell.angle_gamma   90.00
#
_symmetry.space_group_name_H-M   'P 1'
#
loop_
_entity.id
_entity.type
_entity.pdbx_description
1 polymer ?
#
loop_
_entity_poly.entity_id
_entity_poly.type
_entity_poly.pdbx_seq_one_letter_code
_entity_poly.pdbx_strand_id
1 'polypeptide(L)'
;MIDKNKDNKSSSWENGRSLEKGRTAIAFSLKNEVGGLVKALKLFQENHVNLVHIESRKSRRRGSEFEIFVDCDSSHEQLKELTELLHKHAANVVDMDHDQPDNSSLPEEDTEDIPWFPKTISDLDMCANRVLMYGLDLDADHPGFKDNVYRKRRKHFADLAMSYKHGEPIPHIEFTEEEVKTWGVVYRELNKLYPTHACREYLKNLPLLSKHCDCREDNIPQLEDVSHFLRERTGFIIRPVAGYLSPRDFLAGLAFRVFHCTQYVRHSSDPLYTPEPDTCHELLGHVPLLAEPSFAQFSQEIGLASLGASDESVQTLATCYFFTVEFGLCKQEGKMRAYGAGLLSSISELKHALSDNAKIMPFDPKVTCKQECIITTFQDVYFVSESFEEAKVKMREFAKTIKRPFTVRYNPYTHSVDVLKDTSSINSMVEDLRHELDIVGDALQRLNKHYAV
;
A
#
# COMPACT_ATOMS: atom_id res chain seq x y z
N MET A 1 -31.86 72.31 -27.45
CA MET A 1 -32.18 72.60 -26.03
C MET A 1 -31.36 71.60 -25.23
N ILE A 2 -30.13 71.95 -24.84
CA ILE A 2 -29.80 72.63 -23.58
C ILE A 2 -30.15 71.68 -22.41
N ASP A 3 -29.28 70.80 -21.95
CA ASP A 3 -27.97 71.02 -21.28
C ASP A 3 -28.11 71.56 -19.84
N LYS A 4 -27.90 70.67 -18.86
CA LYS A 4 -27.00 70.92 -17.70
C LYS A 4 -26.76 69.70 -16.80
N ASN A 5 -25.49 69.29 -16.77
CA ASN A 5 -24.70 68.87 -15.60
C ASN A 5 -25.09 69.61 -14.28
N LYS A 6 -24.85 69.16 -13.04
CA LYS A 6 -23.86 68.21 -12.44
C LYS A 6 -24.31 67.93 -10.98
N ASP A 7 -23.62 67.26 -10.04
CA ASP A 7 -22.32 66.54 -9.90
C ASP A 7 -22.64 65.32 -8.98
N ASN A 8 -22.23 64.07 -9.26
CA ASN A 8 -20.90 63.50 -9.06
C ASN A 8 -20.53 63.18 -7.58
N LYS A 9 -20.69 61.90 -7.20
CA LYS A 9 -19.86 61.23 -6.19
C LYS A 9 -19.55 59.82 -6.67
N SER A 10 -18.27 59.58 -6.98
CA SER A 10 -17.73 58.27 -7.28
C SER A 10 -17.79 57.35 -6.05
N SER A 11 -18.19 56.10 -6.26
CA SER A 11 -17.83 54.99 -5.38
C SER A 11 -17.22 53.89 -6.25
N SER A 12 -15.94 53.62 -6.02
CA SER A 12 -15.20 52.53 -6.64
C SER A 12 -15.71 51.20 -6.10
N TRP A 13 -16.00 50.27 -7.00
CA TRP A 13 -16.25 48.88 -6.64
C TRP A 13 -14.90 48.17 -6.50
N GLU A 14 -14.30 48.25 -5.31
CA GLU A 14 -13.16 47.41 -4.95
C GLU A 14 -13.67 46.02 -4.54
N ASN A 15 -13.19 45.00 -5.25
CA ASN A 15 -13.49 43.61 -4.91
C ASN A 15 -12.79 43.23 -3.60
N GLY A 16 -13.57 43.17 -2.51
CA GLY A 16 -13.12 42.58 -1.25
C GLY A 16 -12.90 41.08 -1.37
N ARG A 17 -11.70 40.66 -1.81
CA ARG A 17 -11.19 39.32 -1.51
C ARG A 17 -10.84 39.28 -0.03
N SER A 18 -11.59 38.52 0.76
CA SER A 18 -11.11 38.07 2.06
C SER A 18 -9.90 37.16 1.84
N LEU A 19 -8.74 37.51 2.40
CA LEU A 19 -7.62 36.57 2.47
C LEU A 19 -8.02 35.42 3.41
N GLU A 20 -8.26 34.24 2.85
CA GLU A 20 -8.27 33.01 3.64
C GLU A 20 -6.84 32.74 4.11
N LYS A 21 -6.68 32.41 5.40
CA LYS A 21 -5.38 31.95 5.93
C LYS A 21 -5.20 30.50 5.53
N GLY A 22 -4.17 30.22 4.73
CA GLY A 22 -3.77 28.87 4.41
C GLY A 22 -3.12 28.19 5.61
N ARG A 23 -3.24 26.87 5.69
CA ARG A 23 -2.31 26.03 6.44
C ARG A 23 -1.14 25.73 5.54
N THR A 24 0.06 26.11 5.96
CA THR A 24 1.28 25.89 5.19
C THR A 24 2.33 25.24 6.09
N ALA A 25 3.15 24.37 5.52
CA ALA A 25 4.19 23.66 6.22
C ALA A 25 5.57 24.20 5.83
N ILE A 26 6.41 24.48 6.83
CA ILE A 26 7.80 24.91 6.65
C ILE A 26 8.72 23.87 7.29
N ALA A 27 9.72 23.40 6.54
CA ALA A 27 10.79 22.54 7.05
C ALA A 27 12.13 23.29 7.07
N PHE A 28 12.91 23.18 8.14
CA PHE A 28 14.25 23.77 8.22
C PHE A 28 15.22 23.01 9.14
N SER A 29 16.52 23.12 8.87
CA SER A 29 17.58 22.46 9.65
C SER A 29 18.25 23.43 10.63
N LEU A 30 18.32 23.05 11.92
CA LEU A 30 19.03 23.78 12.97
C LEU A 30 20.24 22.98 13.47
N LYS A 31 21.34 23.67 13.80
CA LYS A 31 22.44 23.07 14.56
C LYS A 31 22.01 22.78 16.00
N ASN A 32 22.57 21.72 16.59
CA ASN A 32 22.37 21.37 17.98
C ASN A 32 23.09 22.37 18.92
N GLU A 33 22.48 23.53 19.13
CA GLU A 33 22.95 24.57 20.05
C GLU A 33 21.88 24.92 21.10
N VAL A 34 22.31 25.28 22.31
CA VAL A 34 21.42 25.67 23.40
C VAL A 34 20.66 26.93 23.00
N GLY A 35 19.32 26.80 22.93
CA GLY A 35 18.42 27.89 22.54
C GLY A 35 18.24 28.09 21.03
N GLY A 36 18.85 27.27 20.16
CA GLY A 36 18.70 27.38 18.70
C GLY A 36 17.24 27.33 18.24
N LEU A 37 16.48 26.32 18.71
CA LEU A 37 15.04 26.20 18.43
C LEU A 37 14.24 27.40 18.97
N VAL A 38 14.59 27.91 20.16
CA VAL A 38 13.92 29.07 20.76
C VAL A 38 14.14 30.35 19.94
N LYS A 39 15.33 30.53 19.34
CA LYS A 39 15.60 31.64 18.40
C LYS A 39 14.74 31.50 17.14
N ALA A 40 14.64 30.30 16.57
CA ALA A 40 13.83 30.06 15.37
C ALA A 40 12.34 30.32 15.62
N LEU A 41 11.77 29.79 16.71
CA LEU A 41 10.35 29.97 17.04
C LEU A 41 9.99 31.43 17.39
N LYS A 42 10.95 32.23 17.89
CA LYS A 42 10.74 33.67 18.06
C LYS A 42 10.46 34.41 16.75
N LEU A 43 11.04 33.97 15.62
CA LEU A 43 10.76 34.59 14.32
C LEU A 43 9.29 34.43 13.93
N PHE A 44 8.67 33.27 14.20
CA PHE A 44 7.23 33.07 13.99
C PHE A 44 6.40 34.00 14.90
N GLN A 45 6.79 34.14 16.17
CA GLN A 45 6.13 35.03 17.13
C GLN A 45 6.24 36.52 16.73
N GLU A 46 7.41 36.96 16.30
CA GLU A 46 7.70 38.35 15.89
C GLU A 46 7.01 38.73 14.57
N ASN A 47 6.78 37.77 13.67
CA ASN A 47 6.04 37.97 12.41
C ASN A 47 4.53 37.61 12.51
N HIS A 48 4.01 37.42 13.73
CA HIS A 48 2.60 37.10 14.01
C HIS A 48 2.05 35.85 13.27
N VAL A 49 2.90 34.84 13.06
CA VAL A 49 2.53 33.55 12.47
C VAL A 49 2.13 32.57 13.56
N ASN A 50 0.92 32.01 13.47
CA ASN A 50 0.40 31.05 14.44
C ASN A 50 0.92 29.64 14.15
N LEU A 51 1.43 28.97 15.18
CA LEU A 51 1.94 27.60 15.09
C LEU A 51 0.82 26.61 15.41
N VAL A 52 0.56 25.69 14.48
CA VAL A 52 -0.46 24.63 14.61
C VAL A 52 0.19 23.33 15.09
N HIS A 53 1.34 22.98 14.52
CA HIS A 53 2.14 21.82 14.91
C HIS A 53 3.63 22.12 14.79
N ILE A 54 4.45 21.49 15.65
CA ILE A 54 5.91 21.58 15.61
C ILE A 54 6.46 20.18 15.91
N GLU A 55 7.23 19.62 14.98
CA GLU A 55 8.00 18.40 15.20
C GLU A 55 9.50 18.68 15.07
N SER A 56 10.31 18.03 15.92
CA SER A 56 11.78 18.09 15.85
C SER A 56 12.34 16.68 15.76
N ARG A 57 13.10 16.39 14.70
CA ARG A 57 13.75 15.10 14.45
C ARG A 57 15.25 15.30 14.35
N LYS A 58 16.05 14.35 14.85
CA LYS A 58 17.50 14.37 14.63
C LYS A 58 17.79 14.15 13.15
N SER A 59 18.59 15.02 12.52
CA SER A 59 18.83 14.91 11.08
C SER A 59 19.52 13.60 10.73
N ARG A 60 19.03 12.96 9.66
CA ARG A 60 19.62 11.75 9.09
C ARG A 60 20.82 12.06 8.19
N ARG A 61 20.88 13.28 7.65
CA ARG A 61 21.94 13.75 6.74
C ARG A 61 23.15 14.31 7.51
N ARG A 62 22.94 14.94 8.69
CA ARG A 62 24.02 15.54 9.50
C ARG A 62 23.83 15.29 11.01
N GLY A 63 24.71 14.51 11.62
CA GLY A 63 24.56 14.06 13.01
C GLY A 63 24.59 15.13 14.12
N SER A 64 24.93 16.38 13.78
CA SER A 64 24.95 17.56 14.66
C SER A 64 23.79 18.54 14.42
N GLU A 65 22.83 18.19 13.57
CA GLU A 65 21.67 19.01 13.20
C GLU A 65 20.34 18.32 13.53
N PHE A 66 19.28 19.12 13.68
CA PHE A 66 17.89 18.70 13.83
C PHE A 66 17.06 19.29 12.68
N GLU A 67 16.19 18.47 12.11
CA GLU A 67 15.17 18.85 11.14
C GLU A 67 13.91 19.24 11.92
N ILE A 68 13.46 20.48 11.74
CA ILE A 68 12.26 21.04 12.37
C ILE A 68 11.18 21.16 11.30
N PHE A 69 10.00 20.61 11.59
CA PHE A 69 8.81 20.69 10.75
C PHE A 69 7.79 21.55 11.49
N VAL A 70 7.20 22.55 10.81
CA VAL A 70 6.28 23.50 11.41
C VAL A 70 5.06 23.68 10.51
N ASP A 71 3.90 23.26 10.99
CA ASP A 71 2.62 23.62 10.37
C ASP A 71 2.15 24.95 10.97
N CYS A 72 1.80 25.92 10.13
CA CYS A 72 1.37 27.23 10.57
C CYS A 72 0.19 27.79 9.77
N ASP A 73 -0.62 28.64 10.43
CA ASP A 73 -1.68 29.42 9.78
C ASP A 73 -1.09 30.77 9.36
N SER A 74 -0.88 30.97 8.05
CA SER A 74 -0.23 32.17 7.50
C SER A 74 -0.79 32.57 6.13
N SER A 75 -0.41 33.77 5.64
CA SER A 75 -0.54 34.10 4.22
C SER A 75 0.78 33.84 3.49
N HIS A 76 0.70 33.60 2.19
CA HIS A 76 1.87 33.38 1.32
C HIS A 76 2.91 34.51 1.40
N GLU A 77 2.47 35.76 1.57
CA GLU A 77 3.36 36.92 1.79
C GLU A 77 4.10 36.84 3.13
N GLN A 78 3.41 36.55 4.23
CA GLN A 78 4.02 36.38 5.56
C GLN A 78 5.01 35.21 5.59
N LEU A 79 4.67 34.12 4.91
CA LEU A 79 5.50 32.91 4.89
C LEU A 79 6.77 33.08 4.06
N LYS A 80 6.71 33.87 2.98
CA LYS A 80 7.89 34.27 2.20
C LYS A 80 8.85 35.14 3.02
N GLU A 81 8.35 36.17 3.70
CA GLU A 81 9.17 37.01 4.60
C GLU A 81 9.81 36.17 5.73
N LEU A 82 9.02 35.28 6.34
CA LEU A 82 9.50 34.37 7.38
C LEU A 82 10.57 33.40 6.86
N THR A 83 10.41 32.87 5.65
CA THR A 83 11.38 32.00 4.98
C THR A 83 12.71 32.71 4.72
N GLU A 84 12.68 33.99 4.30
CA GLU A 84 13.89 34.81 4.15
C GLU A 84 14.59 35.12 5.50
N LEU A 85 13.82 35.25 6.59
CA LEU A 85 14.35 35.44 7.94
C LEU A 85 14.93 34.15 8.53
N LEU A 86 14.30 33.01 8.26
CA LEU A 86 14.79 31.69 8.65
C LEU A 86 16.09 31.33 7.91
N HIS A 87 16.23 31.66 6.62
CA HIS A 87 17.48 31.46 5.86
C HIS A 87 18.70 32.17 6.47
N LYS A 88 18.51 33.22 7.29
CA LYS A 88 19.58 33.93 8.00
C LYS A 88 20.04 33.22 9.29
N HIS A 89 19.27 32.24 9.77
CA HIS A 89 19.45 31.59 11.07
C HIS A 89 19.45 30.05 11.03
N ALA A 90 18.94 29.46 9.96
CA ALA A 90 18.78 28.03 9.73
C ALA A 90 19.34 27.64 8.35
N ALA A 91 19.68 26.37 8.16
CA ALA A 91 20.08 25.82 6.87
C ALA A 91 18.90 25.06 6.24
N ASN A 92 18.87 24.98 4.90
CA ASN A 92 17.89 24.19 4.14
C ASN A 92 16.43 24.51 4.53
N VAL A 93 16.01 25.77 4.42
CA VAL A 93 14.61 26.15 4.64
C VAL A 93 13.82 25.85 3.37
N VAL A 94 12.78 25.02 3.47
CA VAL A 94 11.91 24.63 2.36
C VAL A 94 10.48 25.02 2.70
N ASP A 95 9.88 25.79 1.80
CA ASP A 95 8.44 26.06 1.74
C ASP A 95 7.76 24.93 0.97
N MET A 96 6.60 24.48 1.45
CA MET A 96 5.84 23.36 0.87
C MET A 96 4.46 23.78 0.34
N ASP A 97 4.32 25.02 -0.12
CA ASP A 97 3.06 25.53 -0.66
C ASP A 97 2.73 24.94 -2.06
N HIS A 98 1.52 24.40 -2.19
CA HIS A 98 1.00 23.81 -3.44
C HIS A 98 0.32 24.88 -4.32
N ASP A 99 1.09 25.59 -5.16
CA ASP A 99 0.70 26.05 -6.52
C ASP A 99 1.58 27.22 -7.04
N GLN A 100 2.59 26.93 -7.87
CA GLN A 100 2.74 27.54 -9.22
C GLN A 100 3.97 27.00 -9.98
N PRO A 101 3.93 26.95 -11.32
CA PRO A 101 5.09 26.63 -12.16
C PRO A 101 5.83 27.91 -12.59
N ASP A 102 7.16 27.88 -12.74
CA ASP A 102 7.81 28.82 -13.66
C ASP A 102 9.06 28.26 -14.35
N ASN A 103 9.26 28.73 -15.59
CA ASN A 103 10.47 28.54 -16.37
C ASN A 103 11.56 29.49 -15.89
N SER A 104 12.80 29.01 -15.71
CA SER A 104 13.93 29.53 -16.48
C SER A 104 15.27 28.89 -16.08
N SER A 105 16.20 28.90 -17.04
CA SER A 105 17.55 28.32 -17.01
C SER A 105 17.66 26.79 -17.14
N LEU A 106 18.81 26.35 -17.65
CA LEU A 106 19.02 25.09 -18.39
C LEU A 106 19.25 23.88 -17.47
N PRO A 107 18.99 22.64 -17.94
CA PRO A 107 18.80 21.50 -17.06
C PRO A 107 20.13 20.96 -16.51
N GLU A 108 20.40 21.25 -15.24
CA GLU A 108 20.91 20.20 -14.37
C GLU A 108 19.74 19.25 -14.06
N GLU A 109 19.96 17.94 -14.16
CA GLU A 109 18.89 16.94 -14.09
C GLU A 109 18.11 17.06 -12.78
N ASP A 110 16.78 17.18 -12.87
CA ASP A 110 15.87 17.03 -11.74
C ASP A 110 16.07 15.65 -11.10
N THR A 111 16.95 15.58 -10.10
CA THR A 111 16.83 14.57 -9.06
C THR A 111 15.62 14.94 -8.22
N GLU A 112 14.42 14.67 -8.74
CA GLU A 112 13.24 14.46 -7.91
C GLU A 112 13.68 13.64 -6.67
N ASP A 113 13.37 14.09 -5.45
CA ASP A 113 13.88 13.45 -4.23
C ASP A 113 13.17 12.08 -4.08
N ILE A 114 13.73 11.06 -4.76
CA ILE A 114 13.11 9.76 -5.02
C ILE A 114 12.57 9.17 -3.71
N PRO A 115 11.26 8.87 -3.61
CA PRO A 115 10.69 8.29 -2.41
C PRO A 115 11.44 7.04 -1.97
N TRP A 116 11.86 7.00 -0.71
CA TRP A 116 12.60 5.87 -0.16
C TRP A 116 11.82 4.56 -0.33
N PHE A 117 12.54 3.49 -0.65
CA PHE A 117 11.98 2.14 -0.70
C PHE A 117 13.00 1.11 -0.21
N PRO A 118 12.54 0.00 0.41
CA PRO A 118 13.38 -1.11 0.86
C PRO A 118 14.22 -1.67 -0.30
N LYS A 119 15.49 -2.02 -0.02
CA LYS A 119 16.41 -2.64 -0.98
C LYS A 119 16.65 -4.11 -0.69
N THR A 120 16.50 -4.51 0.56
CA THR A 120 16.57 -5.89 1.04
C THR A 120 15.27 -6.27 1.72
N ILE A 121 14.95 -7.57 1.74
CA ILE A 121 13.75 -8.08 2.42
C ILE A 121 13.70 -7.72 3.92
N SER A 122 14.86 -7.59 4.57
CA SER A 122 14.99 -7.13 5.96
C SER A 122 14.63 -5.66 6.18
N ASP A 123 14.76 -4.81 5.16
CA ASP A 123 14.42 -3.38 5.29
C ASP A 123 12.92 -3.15 5.56
N LEU A 124 12.07 -4.17 5.33
CA LEU A 124 10.65 -4.15 5.68
C LEU A 124 10.42 -3.98 7.20
N ASP A 125 11.40 -4.32 8.05
CA ASP A 125 11.39 -4.01 9.49
C ASP A 125 11.33 -2.50 9.77
N MET A 126 11.69 -1.64 8.82
CA MET A 126 11.66 -0.17 8.94
C MET A 126 10.30 0.46 8.63
N CYS A 127 9.36 -0.31 8.05
CA CYS A 127 8.05 0.18 7.63
C CYS A 127 6.86 -0.62 8.16
N ALA A 128 7.03 -1.90 8.52
CA ALA A 128 5.94 -2.77 8.99
C ALA A 128 5.23 -2.31 10.28
N ASN A 129 5.78 -1.35 11.02
CA ASN A 129 5.15 -0.79 12.22
C ASN A 129 4.41 0.54 11.95
N ARG A 130 4.32 1.01 10.69
CA ARG A 130 3.61 2.25 10.30
C ARG A 130 2.13 1.98 10.01
N VAL A 131 1.41 1.57 11.05
CA VAL A 131 -0.03 1.30 10.98
C VAL A 131 -0.82 2.62 10.98
N LEU A 132 -1.76 2.75 10.07
CA LEU A 132 -2.65 3.90 9.90
C LEU A 132 -4.00 3.72 10.62
N MET A 133 -4.58 2.51 10.58
CA MET A 133 -5.91 2.19 11.11
C MET A 133 -6.03 0.71 11.46
N TYR A 134 -7.12 0.33 12.15
CA TYR A 134 -7.43 -1.06 12.53
C TYR A 134 -6.32 -1.76 13.33
N GLY A 135 -5.61 -0.99 14.14
CA GLY A 135 -4.46 -1.42 14.95
C GLY A 135 -4.83 -1.66 16.42
N LEU A 136 -4.26 -0.83 17.30
CA LEU A 136 -4.57 -0.80 18.74
C LEU A 136 -5.89 -0.09 19.04
N ASP A 137 -6.17 0.98 18.30
CA ASP A 137 -7.37 1.78 18.43
C ASP A 137 -8.44 1.26 17.46
N LEU A 138 -9.67 1.18 17.97
CA LEU A 138 -10.87 0.74 17.25
C LEU A 138 -11.82 1.93 17.14
N ASP A 139 -12.51 2.04 16.00
CA ASP A 139 -13.52 3.08 15.78
C ASP A 139 -14.73 2.88 16.70
N ALA A 140 -15.48 3.96 16.96
CA ALA A 140 -16.54 3.98 17.97
C ALA A 140 -17.77 3.10 17.61
N ASP A 141 -17.92 2.78 16.34
CA ASP A 141 -18.93 1.89 15.75
C ASP A 141 -18.45 0.43 15.60
N HIS A 142 -17.15 0.17 15.77
CA HIS A 142 -16.61 -1.19 15.76
C HIS A 142 -17.27 -2.05 16.87
N PRO A 143 -17.74 -3.29 16.58
CA PRO A 143 -18.51 -4.09 17.55
C PRO A 143 -17.76 -4.36 18.86
N GLY A 144 -16.44 -4.55 18.79
CA GLY A 144 -15.55 -4.70 19.95
C GLY A 144 -15.14 -3.41 20.68
N PHE A 145 -15.62 -2.22 20.28
CA PHE A 145 -15.19 -0.94 20.88
C PHE A 145 -15.45 -0.85 22.40
N LYS A 146 -16.56 -1.45 22.86
CA LYS A 146 -16.94 -1.49 24.28
C LYS A 146 -16.49 -2.77 25.00
N ASP A 147 -15.90 -3.72 24.28
CA ASP A 147 -15.40 -4.96 24.87
C ASP A 147 -13.93 -4.81 25.29
N ASN A 148 -13.71 -4.72 26.61
CA ASN A 148 -12.38 -4.59 27.19
C ASN A 148 -11.53 -5.87 27.06
N VAL A 149 -12.15 -7.05 26.93
CA VAL A 149 -11.45 -8.32 26.69
C VAL A 149 -10.97 -8.35 25.25
N TYR A 150 -11.85 -8.05 24.28
CA TYR A 150 -11.48 -7.97 22.86
C TYR A 150 -10.40 -6.92 22.61
N ARG A 151 -10.51 -5.71 23.18
CA ARG A 151 -9.48 -4.67 23.07
C ARG A 151 -8.13 -5.10 23.65
N LYS A 152 -8.13 -5.78 24.80
CA LYS A 152 -6.89 -6.34 25.37
C LYS A 152 -6.30 -7.44 24.48
N ARG A 153 -7.15 -8.26 23.86
CA ARG A 153 -6.74 -9.32 22.92
C ARG A 153 -6.17 -8.75 21.62
N ARG A 154 -6.77 -7.69 21.06
CA ARG A 154 -6.22 -6.91 19.93
C ARG A 154 -4.88 -6.29 20.26
N LYS A 155 -4.72 -5.71 21.46
CA LYS A 155 -3.41 -5.22 21.92
C LYS A 155 -2.34 -6.32 21.95
N HIS A 156 -2.68 -7.52 22.41
CA HIS A 156 -1.74 -8.65 22.40
C HIS A 156 -1.26 -9.00 20.97
N PHE A 157 -2.16 -9.07 20.00
CA PHE A 157 -1.79 -9.30 18.59
C PHE A 157 -0.91 -8.18 18.02
N ALA A 158 -1.25 -6.92 18.30
CA ALA A 158 -0.47 -5.77 17.85
C ALA A 158 0.94 -5.74 18.47
N ASP A 159 1.06 -6.00 19.78
CA ASP A 159 2.34 -6.06 20.50
C ASP A 159 3.26 -7.17 19.93
N LEU A 160 2.69 -8.33 19.56
CA LEU A 160 3.42 -9.41 18.87
C LEU A 160 3.93 -8.97 17.50
N ALA A 161 3.05 -8.45 16.64
CA ALA A 161 3.40 -8.02 15.29
C ALA A 161 4.44 -6.87 15.27
N MET A 162 4.34 -5.92 16.21
CA MET A 162 5.32 -4.83 16.35
C MET A 162 6.71 -5.30 16.81
N SER A 163 6.76 -6.44 17.53
CA SER A 163 8.00 -7.04 18.05
C SER A 163 8.75 -7.86 16.99
N TYR A 164 8.04 -8.46 16.04
CA TYR A 164 8.58 -9.36 15.01
C TYR A 164 9.67 -8.72 14.15
N LYS A 165 10.75 -9.47 13.88
CA LYS A 165 11.81 -9.12 12.94
C LYS A 165 11.97 -10.15 11.81
N HIS A 166 12.43 -9.67 10.66
CA HIS A 166 12.66 -10.57 9.52
C HIS A 166 13.73 -11.63 9.87
N GLY A 167 13.40 -12.89 9.63
CA GLY A 167 14.25 -14.05 9.92
C GLY A 167 13.95 -14.75 11.25
N GLU A 168 13.11 -14.15 12.11
CA GLU A 168 12.52 -14.83 13.26
C GLU A 168 11.30 -15.67 12.83
N PRO A 169 10.96 -16.76 13.54
CA PRO A 169 9.70 -17.47 13.32
C PRO A 169 8.52 -16.60 13.76
N ILE A 170 7.40 -16.69 13.03
CA ILE A 170 6.19 -15.92 13.36
C ILE A 170 5.59 -16.45 14.69
N PRO A 171 5.25 -15.57 15.66
CA PRO A 171 4.72 -16.01 16.94
C PRO A 171 3.44 -16.85 16.82
N HIS A 172 3.48 -18.05 17.41
CA HIS A 172 2.34 -18.96 17.52
C HIS A 172 1.26 -18.38 18.46
N ILE A 173 0.00 -18.47 18.05
CA ILE A 173 -1.16 -17.99 18.81
C ILE A 173 -1.94 -19.17 19.39
N GLU A 174 -2.09 -19.19 20.71
CA GLU A 174 -3.14 -19.98 21.36
C GLU A 174 -4.47 -19.23 21.21
N PHE A 175 -5.27 -19.62 20.20
CA PHE A 175 -6.60 -19.05 19.96
C PHE A 175 -7.61 -19.57 20.99
N THR A 176 -8.56 -18.72 21.39
CA THR A 176 -9.62 -19.10 22.34
C THR A 176 -10.69 -19.96 21.66
N GLU A 177 -11.46 -20.72 22.45
CA GLU A 177 -12.62 -21.47 21.93
C GLU A 177 -13.64 -20.57 21.19
N GLU A 178 -13.78 -19.31 21.61
CA GLU A 178 -14.66 -18.33 20.96
C GLU A 178 -14.09 -17.83 19.62
N GLU A 179 -12.79 -17.59 19.54
CA GLU A 179 -12.09 -17.23 18.30
C GLU A 179 -12.19 -18.37 17.27
N VAL A 180 -11.90 -19.60 17.68
CA VAL A 180 -12.01 -20.81 16.83
C VAL A 180 -13.46 -21.04 16.38
N LYS A 181 -14.44 -20.86 17.28
CA LYS A 181 -15.86 -20.97 16.92
C LYS A 181 -16.31 -19.89 15.93
N THR A 182 -15.80 -18.66 16.06
CA THR A 182 -16.07 -17.55 15.15
C THR A 182 -15.52 -17.85 13.76
N TRP A 183 -14.26 -18.29 13.68
CA TRP A 183 -13.64 -18.81 12.46
C TRP A 183 -14.47 -19.94 11.83
N GLY A 184 -14.88 -20.95 12.60
CA GLY A 184 -15.64 -22.10 12.09
C GLY A 184 -16.99 -21.72 11.49
N VAL A 185 -17.65 -20.67 11.99
CA VAL A 185 -18.85 -20.10 11.34
C VAL A 185 -18.52 -19.54 9.96
N VAL A 186 -17.47 -18.72 9.85
CA VAL A 186 -17.05 -18.09 8.58
C VAL A 186 -16.60 -19.14 7.57
N TYR A 187 -15.71 -20.05 7.98
CA TYR A 187 -15.20 -21.16 7.19
C TYR A 187 -16.33 -21.99 6.59
N ARG A 188 -17.30 -22.42 7.41
CA ARG A 188 -18.40 -23.28 6.98
C ARG A 188 -19.34 -22.60 5.99
N GLU A 189 -19.69 -21.32 6.20
CA GLU A 189 -20.61 -20.63 5.30
C GLU A 189 -19.96 -20.28 3.96
N LEU A 190 -18.68 -19.90 3.95
CA LEU A 190 -17.94 -19.64 2.71
C LEU A 190 -17.67 -20.91 1.89
N ASN A 191 -17.35 -22.04 2.54
CA ASN A 191 -17.13 -23.32 1.85
C ASN A 191 -18.37 -23.85 1.11
N LYS A 192 -19.60 -23.45 1.51
CA LYS A 192 -20.82 -23.74 0.75
C LYS A 192 -20.88 -22.99 -0.59
N LEU A 193 -20.25 -21.81 -0.68
CA LEU A 193 -20.30 -20.92 -1.85
C LEU A 193 -19.16 -21.19 -2.83
N TYR A 194 -17.96 -21.48 -2.34
CA TYR A 194 -16.76 -21.62 -3.18
C TYR A 194 -16.94 -22.51 -4.43
N PRO A 195 -17.56 -23.71 -4.38
CA PRO A 195 -17.68 -24.58 -5.57
C PRO A 195 -18.44 -23.95 -6.74
N THR A 196 -19.26 -22.93 -6.48
CA THR A 196 -20.06 -22.22 -7.51
C THR A 196 -19.57 -20.80 -7.79
N HIS A 197 -18.89 -20.16 -6.84
CA HIS A 197 -18.51 -18.74 -6.89
C HIS A 197 -17.00 -18.52 -7.15
N ALA A 198 -16.11 -19.34 -6.59
CA ALA A 198 -14.66 -19.13 -6.65
C ALA A 198 -14.01 -19.64 -7.94
N CYS A 199 -12.93 -18.99 -8.38
CA CYS A 199 -12.13 -19.43 -9.54
C CYS A 199 -11.47 -20.80 -9.31
N ARG A 200 -11.12 -21.52 -10.40
CA ARG A 200 -10.56 -22.88 -10.31
C ARG A 200 -9.21 -22.93 -9.60
N GLU A 201 -8.41 -21.86 -9.69
CA GLU A 201 -7.09 -21.76 -9.07
C GLU A 201 -7.22 -21.69 -7.55
N TYR A 202 -8.21 -20.94 -7.05
CA TYR A 202 -8.61 -20.94 -5.64
C TYR A 202 -9.06 -22.34 -5.19
N LEU A 203 -9.99 -22.96 -5.93
CA LEU A 203 -10.52 -24.29 -5.62
C LEU A 203 -9.47 -25.42 -5.65
N LYS A 204 -8.43 -25.27 -6.48
CA LYS A 204 -7.25 -26.15 -6.55
C LYS A 204 -6.36 -26.01 -5.31
N ASN A 205 -6.21 -24.80 -4.77
CA ASN A 205 -5.26 -24.52 -3.68
C ASN A 205 -5.87 -24.59 -2.27
N LEU A 206 -7.17 -24.29 -2.10
CA LEU A 206 -7.82 -24.35 -0.77
C LEU A 206 -7.68 -25.71 -0.07
N PRO A 207 -7.88 -26.88 -0.72
CA PRO A 207 -7.71 -28.19 -0.06
C PRO A 207 -6.26 -28.47 0.39
N LEU A 208 -5.28 -27.78 -0.18
CA LEU A 208 -3.88 -27.93 0.18
C LEU A 208 -3.57 -27.21 1.50
N LEU A 209 -4.29 -26.12 1.84
CA LEU A 209 -4.20 -25.47 3.15
C LEU A 209 -4.75 -26.37 4.26
N SER A 210 -5.83 -27.10 4.01
CA SER A 210 -6.35 -28.10 4.95
C SER A 210 -5.37 -29.27 5.17
N LYS A 211 -4.58 -29.60 4.15
CA LYS A 211 -3.60 -30.71 4.19
C LYS A 211 -2.25 -30.32 4.80
N HIS A 212 -1.79 -29.09 4.58
CA HIS A 212 -0.42 -28.65 4.90
C HIS A 212 -0.34 -27.61 6.03
N CYS A 213 -1.45 -26.94 6.36
CA CYS A 213 -1.50 -25.87 7.37
C CYS A 213 -2.67 -26.05 8.36
N ASP A 214 -3.25 -27.25 8.44
CA ASP A 214 -4.40 -27.60 9.29
C ASP A 214 -5.60 -26.62 9.21
N CYS A 215 -5.85 -26.05 8.02
CA CYS A 215 -6.98 -25.16 7.77
C CYS A 215 -8.31 -25.92 7.73
N ARG A 216 -9.05 -25.90 8.85
CA ARG A 216 -10.28 -26.69 9.06
C ARG A 216 -11.34 -25.84 9.77
N GLU A 217 -12.59 -26.31 9.80
CA GLU A 217 -13.67 -25.62 10.53
C GLU A 217 -13.39 -25.50 12.05
N ASP A 218 -12.65 -26.46 12.62
CA ASP A 218 -12.31 -26.57 14.04
C ASP A 218 -10.91 -26.01 14.40
N ASN A 219 -10.17 -25.43 13.45
CA ASN A 219 -8.80 -24.97 13.68
C ASN A 219 -8.40 -23.79 12.78
N ILE A 220 -7.88 -22.72 13.40
CA ILE A 220 -7.29 -21.56 12.72
C ILE A 220 -5.82 -21.88 12.40
N PRO A 221 -5.38 -21.81 11.13
CA PRO A 221 -3.97 -21.97 10.76
C PRO A 221 -3.04 -20.99 11.46
N GLN A 222 -1.84 -21.45 11.80
CA GLN A 222 -0.77 -20.58 12.27
C GLN A 222 -0.05 -19.93 11.08
N LEU A 223 0.30 -18.65 11.20
CA LEU A 223 0.94 -17.91 10.11
C LEU A 223 2.30 -18.49 9.71
N GLU A 224 3.04 -19.12 10.63
CA GLU A 224 4.34 -19.74 10.33
C GLU A 224 4.20 -20.92 9.35
N ASP A 225 3.26 -21.83 9.61
CA ASP A 225 2.97 -22.98 8.74
C ASP A 225 2.48 -22.53 7.35
N VAL A 226 1.63 -21.50 7.31
CA VAL A 226 1.16 -20.90 6.06
C VAL A 226 2.29 -20.17 5.31
N SER A 227 3.19 -19.49 6.03
CA SER A 227 4.39 -18.85 5.46
C SER A 227 5.33 -19.89 4.84
N HIS A 228 5.54 -21.03 5.52
CA HIS A 228 6.31 -22.15 5.01
C HIS A 228 5.68 -22.76 3.75
N PHE A 229 4.37 -23.02 3.77
CA PHE A 229 3.62 -23.52 2.61
C PHE A 229 3.70 -22.57 1.41
N LEU A 230 3.49 -21.26 1.60
CA LEU A 230 3.60 -20.28 0.51
C LEU A 230 5.04 -20.21 -0.05
N ARG A 231 6.05 -20.33 0.82
CA ARG A 231 7.46 -20.30 0.41
C ARG A 231 7.80 -21.44 -0.54
N GLU A 232 7.35 -22.65 -0.23
CA GLU A 232 7.54 -23.84 -1.08
C GLU A 232 6.75 -23.78 -2.40
N ARG A 233 5.63 -23.03 -2.42
CA ARG A 233 4.70 -22.99 -3.57
C ARG A 233 5.01 -21.89 -4.57
N THR A 234 5.31 -20.69 -4.09
CA THR A 234 5.51 -19.50 -4.93
C THR A 234 6.63 -18.59 -4.42
N GLY A 235 7.34 -18.97 -3.34
CA GLY A 235 8.32 -18.10 -2.69
C GLY A 235 7.68 -16.91 -1.95
N PHE A 236 6.36 -16.87 -1.78
CA PHE A 236 5.73 -15.91 -0.89
C PHE A 236 5.97 -16.29 0.56
N ILE A 237 6.17 -15.30 1.42
CA ILE A 237 6.19 -15.47 2.88
C ILE A 237 5.19 -14.52 3.52
N ILE A 238 4.72 -14.88 4.71
CA ILE A 238 3.87 -14.02 5.53
C ILE A 238 4.74 -13.21 6.49
N ARG A 239 4.30 -11.99 6.78
CA ARG A 239 4.78 -11.17 7.88
C ARG A 239 3.58 -10.76 8.76
N PRO A 240 3.59 -10.98 10.08
CA PRO A 240 2.54 -10.47 10.95
C PRO A 240 2.52 -8.94 10.94
N VAL A 241 1.32 -8.36 10.88
CA VAL A 241 1.12 -6.91 10.93
C VAL A 241 0.04 -6.55 11.96
N ALA A 242 0.23 -5.44 12.65
CA ALA A 242 -0.66 -5.02 13.74
C ALA A 242 -1.99 -4.42 13.25
N GLY A 243 -2.06 -3.98 11.99
CA GLY A 243 -3.21 -3.33 11.37
C GLY A 243 -2.88 -2.84 9.96
N TYR A 244 -3.70 -1.95 9.42
CA TYR A 244 -3.59 -1.46 8.04
C TYR A 244 -2.36 -0.55 7.85
N LEU A 245 -1.46 -0.88 6.92
CA LEU A 245 -0.27 -0.07 6.61
C LEU A 245 -0.56 1.04 5.60
N SER A 246 0.39 1.96 5.41
CA SER A 246 0.34 2.85 4.24
C SER A 246 0.36 2.03 2.94
N PRO A 247 -0.34 2.44 1.87
CA PRO A 247 -0.31 1.72 0.60
C PRO A 247 1.11 1.57 0.03
N ARG A 248 1.98 2.56 0.27
CA ARG A 248 3.40 2.53 -0.09
C ARG A 248 4.13 1.37 0.61
N ASP A 249 3.99 1.27 1.93
CA ASP A 249 4.69 0.27 2.73
C ASP A 249 4.13 -1.15 2.52
N PHE A 250 2.81 -1.29 2.34
CA PHE A 250 2.18 -2.57 2.01
C PHE A 250 2.60 -3.09 0.62
N LEU A 251 2.44 -2.27 -0.42
CA LEU A 251 2.79 -2.66 -1.79
C LEU A 251 4.29 -2.91 -1.93
N ALA A 252 5.15 -2.17 -1.22
CA ALA A 252 6.59 -2.43 -1.21
C ALA A 252 6.90 -3.86 -0.70
N GLY A 253 6.16 -4.39 0.26
CA GLY A 253 6.29 -5.78 0.73
C GLY A 253 6.04 -6.81 -0.39
N LEU A 254 5.03 -6.58 -1.23
CA LEU A 254 4.68 -7.48 -2.34
C LEU A 254 5.84 -7.63 -3.35
N ALA A 255 6.69 -6.61 -3.51
CA ALA A 255 7.86 -6.67 -4.38
C ALA A 255 8.86 -7.78 -3.97
N PHE A 256 8.94 -8.05 -2.67
CA PHE A 256 9.78 -9.09 -2.05
C PHE A 256 9.03 -10.42 -1.87
N ARG A 257 7.79 -10.53 -2.40
CA ARG A 257 6.84 -11.61 -2.09
C ARG A 257 6.53 -11.73 -0.59
N VAL A 258 6.51 -10.60 0.13
CA VAL A 258 6.10 -10.56 1.54
C VAL A 258 4.67 -10.04 1.61
N PHE A 259 3.76 -10.88 2.10
CA PHE A 259 2.39 -10.49 2.38
C PHE A 259 2.26 -10.12 3.87
N HIS A 260 1.82 -8.89 4.14
CA HIS A 260 1.55 -8.42 5.50
C HIS A 260 0.16 -8.91 5.92
N CYS A 261 0.09 -9.70 6.99
CA CYS A 261 -1.11 -10.46 7.40
C CYS A 261 -1.46 -10.18 8.85
N THR A 262 -2.71 -9.91 9.16
CA THR A 262 -3.16 -9.80 10.56
C THR A 262 -3.28 -11.17 11.23
N GLN A 263 -3.20 -11.20 12.57
CA GLN A 263 -3.39 -12.42 13.39
C GLN A 263 -4.68 -12.40 14.23
N TYR A 264 -5.38 -11.27 14.30
CA TYR A 264 -6.60 -11.16 15.11
C TYR A 264 -7.81 -11.74 14.39
N VAL A 265 -8.80 -12.22 15.16
CA VAL A 265 -10.10 -12.65 14.65
C VAL A 265 -11.11 -11.52 14.82
N ARG A 266 -12.06 -11.39 13.89
CA ARG A 266 -13.22 -10.49 14.00
C ARG A 266 -14.03 -10.75 15.28
N HIS A 267 -14.81 -9.76 15.71
CA HIS A 267 -15.62 -9.86 16.92
C HIS A 267 -16.75 -10.89 16.79
N SER A 268 -16.94 -11.73 17.81
CA SER A 268 -17.88 -12.88 17.78
C SER A 268 -19.36 -12.51 17.62
N SER A 269 -19.73 -11.25 17.93
CA SER A 269 -21.10 -10.75 17.79
C SER A 269 -21.59 -10.61 16.34
N ASP A 270 -20.67 -10.44 15.39
CA ASP A 270 -20.98 -10.38 13.96
C ASP A 270 -19.93 -11.17 13.17
N PRO A 271 -20.04 -12.51 13.12
CA PRO A 271 -19.04 -13.33 12.43
C PRO A 271 -19.10 -13.14 10.90
N LEU A 272 -20.23 -12.69 10.33
CA LEU A 272 -20.43 -12.71 8.88
C LEU A 272 -19.97 -11.41 8.18
N TYR A 273 -19.60 -10.39 8.95
CA TYR A 273 -19.15 -9.09 8.46
C TYR A 273 -18.00 -8.53 9.30
N THR A 274 -17.06 -7.85 8.64
CA THR A 274 -16.00 -7.05 9.27
C THR A 274 -15.53 -6.02 8.25
N PRO A 275 -15.33 -4.74 8.64
CA PRO A 275 -14.63 -3.76 7.81
C PRO A 275 -13.09 -3.94 7.88
N GLU A 276 -12.60 -4.67 8.89
CA GLU A 276 -11.18 -4.92 9.11
C GLU A 276 -10.73 -6.22 8.43
N PRO A 277 -9.51 -6.27 7.85
CA PRO A 277 -8.92 -7.49 7.30
C PRO A 277 -8.44 -8.41 8.44
N ASP A 278 -9.37 -9.12 9.08
CA ASP A 278 -9.08 -10.11 10.11
C ASP A 278 -8.47 -11.40 9.54
N THR A 279 -7.96 -12.30 10.38
CA THR A 279 -7.31 -13.54 9.93
C THR A 279 -8.22 -14.43 9.06
N CYS A 280 -9.55 -14.33 9.19
CA CYS A 280 -10.48 -14.99 8.27
C CYS A 280 -10.37 -14.44 6.84
N HIS A 281 -10.27 -13.11 6.68
CA HIS A 281 -10.02 -12.47 5.39
C HIS A 281 -8.67 -12.87 4.80
N GLU A 282 -7.61 -12.83 5.61
CA GLU A 282 -6.25 -13.13 5.15
C GLU A 282 -6.12 -14.59 4.67
N LEU A 283 -6.53 -15.54 5.52
CA LEU A 283 -6.29 -16.96 5.30
C LEU A 283 -7.27 -17.60 4.31
N LEU A 284 -8.52 -17.11 4.24
CA LEU A 284 -9.53 -17.64 3.31
C LEU A 284 -9.66 -16.81 2.03
N GLY A 285 -9.26 -15.54 2.04
CA GLY A 285 -9.24 -14.68 0.85
C GLY A 285 -7.92 -14.79 0.07
N HIS A 286 -6.83 -14.30 0.64
CA HIS A 286 -5.55 -14.11 -0.06
C HIS A 286 -4.75 -15.39 -0.28
N VAL A 287 -4.53 -16.14 0.80
CA VAL A 287 -3.54 -17.24 0.83
C VAL A 287 -3.74 -18.30 -0.29
N PRO A 288 -4.97 -18.78 -0.62
CA PRO A 288 -5.14 -19.77 -1.68
C PRO A 288 -4.67 -19.29 -3.07
N LEU A 289 -4.69 -17.98 -3.33
CA LEU A 289 -4.23 -17.40 -4.59
C LEU A 289 -2.75 -17.00 -4.54
N LEU A 290 -2.22 -16.59 -3.39
CA LEU A 290 -0.77 -16.43 -3.21
C LEU A 290 -0.01 -17.76 -3.43
N ALA A 291 -0.67 -18.91 -3.27
CA ALA A 291 -0.16 -20.23 -3.63
C ALA A 291 -0.21 -20.58 -5.14
N GLU A 292 -0.78 -19.72 -5.98
CA GLU A 292 -0.83 -19.89 -7.44
C GLU A 292 0.28 -19.07 -8.14
N PRO A 293 1.20 -19.70 -8.91
CA PRO A 293 2.36 -19.00 -9.48
C PRO A 293 2.03 -17.78 -10.34
N SER A 294 0.97 -17.81 -11.17
CA SER A 294 0.59 -16.67 -12.01
C SER A 294 0.08 -15.48 -11.19
N PHE A 295 -0.63 -15.74 -10.10
CA PHE A 295 -1.16 -14.71 -9.21
C PHE A 295 -0.05 -14.13 -8.31
N ALA A 296 0.84 -14.99 -7.79
CA ALA A 296 2.03 -14.54 -7.07
C ALA A 296 2.93 -13.61 -7.94
N GLN A 297 3.12 -13.94 -9.23
CA GLN A 297 3.81 -13.05 -10.16
C GLN A 297 3.06 -11.73 -10.39
N PHE A 298 1.73 -11.78 -10.52
CA PHE A 298 0.88 -10.60 -10.66
C PHE A 298 1.02 -9.65 -9.47
N SER A 299 0.83 -10.14 -8.24
CA SER A 299 0.97 -9.34 -7.02
C SER A 299 2.38 -8.77 -6.85
N GLN A 300 3.43 -9.53 -7.21
CA GLN A 300 4.81 -9.04 -7.18
C GLN A 300 5.07 -7.92 -8.21
N GLU A 301 4.47 -7.98 -9.41
CA GLU A 301 4.59 -6.93 -10.43
C GLU A 301 4.01 -5.60 -9.92
N ILE A 302 2.86 -5.63 -9.22
CA ILE A 302 2.28 -4.44 -8.57
C ILE A 302 3.25 -3.89 -7.50
N GLY A 303 3.85 -4.77 -6.70
CA GLY A 303 4.84 -4.36 -5.71
C GLY A 303 6.09 -3.72 -6.32
N LEU A 304 6.65 -4.32 -7.38
CA LEU A 304 7.79 -3.76 -8.10
C LEU A 304 7.48 -2.42 -8.80
N ALA A 305 6.22 -2.20 -9.18
CA ALA A 305 5.75 -0.92 -9.72
C ALA A 305 5.72 0.20 -8.65
N SER A 306 5.48 -0.12 -7.38
CA SER A 306 5.38 0.89 -6.30
C SER A 306 6.75 1.41 -5.82
N LEU A 307 7.82 0.63 -6.01
CA LEU A 307 9.17 0.97 -5.54
C LEU A 307 9.71 2.25 -6.19
N GLY A 308 9.89 3.29 -5.38
CA GLY A 308 10.37 4.60 -5.82
C GLY A 308 9.37 5.42 -6.65
N ALA A 309 8.11 5.00 -6.74
CA ALA A 309 7.05 5.74 -7.42
C ALA A 309 6.55 6.92 -6.56
N SER A 310 6.00 7.98 -7.18
CA SER A 310 5.35 9.10 -6.47
C SER A 310 4.13 8.66 -5.65
N ASP A 311 3.69 9.45 -4.68
CA ASP A 311 2.50 9.09 -3.86
C ASP A 311 1.22 8.99 -4.70
N GLU A 312 1.04 9.86 -5.70
CA GLU A 312 -0.04 9.72 -6.71
C GLU A 312 0.05 8.37 -7.44
N SER A 313 1.24 7.98 -7.91
CA SER A 313 1.45 6.71 -8.59
C SER A 313 1.15 5.52 -7.67
N VAL A 314 1.58 5.58 -6.41
CA VAL A 314 1.26 4.57 -5.39
C VAL A 314 -0.24 4.48 -5.15
N GLN A 315 -0.96 5.60 -5.11
CA GLN A 315 -2.41 5.58 -4.95
C GLN A 315 -3.11 4.94 -6.16
N THR A 316 -2.68 5.23 -7.39
CA THR A 316 -3.23 4.56 -8.59
C THR A 316 -2.95 3.05 -8.60
N LEU A 317 -1.77 2.62 -8.13
CA LEU A 317 -1.46 1.20 -7.95
C LEU A 317 -2.30 0.54 -6.85
N ALA A 318 -2.54 1.24 -5.74
CA ALA A 318 -3.38 0.77 -4.65
C ALA A 318 -4.84 0.57 -5.11
N THR A 319 -5.38 1.49 -5.91
CA THR A 319 -6.71 1.34 -6.53
C THR A 319 -6.75 0.15 -7.50
N CYS A 320 -5.72 -0.04 -8.33
CA CYS A 320 -5.62 -1.22 -9.20
C CYS A 320 -5.50 -2.53 -8.40
N TYR A 321 -4.75 -2.54 -7.30
CA TYR A 321 -4.65 -3.67 -6.37
C TYR A 321 -6.03 -3.97 -5.75
N PHE A 322 -6.73 -2.96 -5.24
CA PHE A 322 -8.06 -3.11 -4.65
C PHE A 322 -9.06 -3.74 -5.64
N PHE A 323 -9.18 -3.20 -6.85
CA PHE A 323 -10.08 -3.74 -7.87
C PHE A 323 -9.59 -5.01 -8.59
N THR A 324 -8.49 -5.61 -8.13
CA THR A 324 -8.03 -6.92 -8.61
C THR A 324 -7.82 -7.92 -7.47
N VAL A 325 -6.83 -7.70 -6.61
CA VAL A 325 -6.48 -8.59 -5.50
C VAL A 325 -7.58 -8.62 -4.42
N GLU A 326 -8.28 -7.52 -4.15
CA GLU A 326 -9.37 -7.50 -3.15
C GLU A 326 -10.75 -7.82 -3.74
N PHE A 327 -11.11 -7.21 -4.89
CA PHE A 327 -12.46 -7.27 -5.46
C PHE A 327 -12.51 -7.72 -6.94
N GLY A 328 -11.46 -8.39 -7.42
CA GLY A 328 -11.37 -8.85 -8.80
C GLY A 328 -12.26 -10.05 -9.15
N LEU A 329 -12.81 -10.01 -10.37
CA LEU A 329 -13.54 -11.09 -10.99
C LEU A 329 -12.77 -11.65 -12.20
N CYS A 330 -12.97 -12.93 -12.49
CA CYS A 330 -12.46 -13.56 -13.70
C CYS A 330 -13.54 -14.34 -14.42
N LYS A 331 -13.32 -14.58 -15.72
CA LYS A 331 -14.24 -15.35 -16.55
C LYS A 331 -13.64 -16.70 -16.88
N GLN A 332 -14.34 -17.77 -16.52
CA GLN A 332 -13.89 -19.15 -16.73
C GLN A 332 -15.05 -19.96 -17.34
N GLU A 333 -14.80 -20.56 -18.50
CA GLU A 333 -15.78 -21.39 -19.22
C GLU A 333 -17.12 -20.65 -19.48
N GLY A 334 -17.02 -19.34 -19.79
CA GLY A 334 -18.17 -18.47 -20.01
C GLY A 334 -18.90 -17.99 -18.75
N LYS A 335 -18.48 -18.44 -17.56
CA LYS A 335 -19.09 -18.05 -16.27
C LYS A 335 -18.21 -17.07 -15.51
N MET A 336 -18.83 -16.16 -14.78
CA MET A 336 -18.13 -15.25 -13.85
C MET A 336 -17.70 -16.00 -12.59
N ARG A 337 -16.52 -15.67 -12.06
CA ARG A 337 -15.92 -16.25 -10.85
C ARG A 337 -15.17 -15.18 -10.05
N ALA A 338 -15.26 -15.27 -8.73
CA ALA A 338 -14.49 -14.40 -7.84
C ALA A 338 -13.06 -14.92 -7.67
N TYR A 339 -12.12 -13.97 -7.61
CA TYR A 339 -10.77 -14.20 -7.12
C TYR A 339 -10.31 -13.11 -6.14
N GLY A 340 -11.00 -11.97 -6.04
CA GLY A 340 -10.73 -10.98 -5.01
C GLY A 340 -10.88 -11.54 -3.59
N ALA A 341 -9.92 -11.27 -2.70
CA ALA A 341 -9.91 -11.75 -1.33
C ALA A 341 -11.06 -11.19 -0.48
N GLY A 342 -11.41 -9.91 -0.63
CA GLY A 342 -12.60 -9.28 -0.06
C GLY A 342 -13.88 -10.03 -0.43
N LEU A 343 -14.02 -10.44 -1.69
CA LEU A 343 -15.13 -11.29 -2.13
C LEU A 343 -15.06 -12.68 -1.50
N LEU A 344 -13.91 -13.35 -1.56
CA LEU A 344 -13.74 -14.73 -1.07
C LEU A 344 -13.81 -14.87 0.46
N SER A 345 -13.82 -13.76 1.19
CA SER A 345 -13.98 -13.68 2.65
C SER A 345 -15.32 -13.08 3.11
N SER A 346 -16.15 -12.56 2.19
CA SER A 346 -17.43 -11.89 2.46
C SER A 346 -18.61 -12.65 1.87
N ILE A 347 -19.39 -13.32 2.72
CA ILE A 347 -20.51 -14.18 2.31
C ILE A 347 -21.59 -13.40 1.54
N SER A 348 -21.86 -12.18 1.96
CA SER A 348 -22.88 -11.32 1.36
C SER A 348 -22.40 -10.68 0.06
N GLU A 349 -21.15 -10.23 0.02
CA GLU A 349 -20.61 -9.56 -1.16
C GLU A 349 -20.25 -10.55 -2.28
N LEU A 350 -19.77 -11.75 -1.94
CA LEU A 350 -19.54 -12.83 -2.92
C LEU A 350 -20.82 -13.18 -3.70
N LYS A 351 -21.97 -13.17 -3.03
CA LYS A 351 -23.29 -13.37 -3.65
C LYS A 351 -23.72 -12.16 -4.46
N HIS A 352 -23.45 -10.95 -3.96
CA HIS A 352 -23.80 -9.71 -4.66
C HIS A 352 -23.03 -9.57 -5.97
N ALA A 353 -21.70 -9.66 -5.94
CA ALA A 353 -20.79 -9.47 -7.06
C ALA A 353 -20.98 -10.48 -8.22
N LEU A 354 -21.60 -11.63 -7.95
CA LEU A 354 -21.97 -12.64 -8.95
C LEU A 354 -23.48 -12.72 -9.24
N SER A 355 -24.26 -11.72 -8.79
CA SER A 355 -25.68 -11.57 -9.13
C SER A 355 -25.89 -10.64 -10.32
N ASP A 356 -27.06 -10.73 -10.97
CA ASP A 356 -27.45 -9.85 -12.09
C ASP A 356 -27.56 -8.36 -11.71
N ASN A 357 -27.49 -8.03 -10.42
CA ASN A 357 -27.52 -6.64 -9.93
C ASN A 357 -26.14 -5.98 -9.89
N ALA A 358 -25.05 -6.75 -9.96
CA ALA A 358 -23.70 -6.22 -9.90
C ALA A 358 -23.29 -5.56 -11.22
N LYS A 359 -22.76 -4.34 -11.15
CA LYS A 359 -22.15 -3.67 -12.30
C LYS A 359 -20.74 -4.22 -12.52
N ILE A 360 -20.50 -4.78 -13.70
CA ILE A 360 -19.21 -5.39 -14.05
C ILE A 360 -18.62 -4.68 -15.27
N MET A 361 -17.33 -4.31 -15.18
CA MET A 361 -16.58 -3.66 -16.26
C MET A 361 -15.31 -4.46 -16.61
N PRO A 362 -14.82 -4.44 -17.86
CA PRO A 362 -13.53 -5.02 -18.19
C PRO A 362 -12.41 -4.31 -17.42
N PHE A 363 -11.46 -5.07 -16.87
CA PHE A 363 -10.28 -4.51 -16.21
C PHE A 363 -9.38 -3.77 -17.21
N ASP A 364 -9.19 -2.47 -17.01
CA ASP A 364 -8.18 -1.65 -17.68
C ASP A 364 -7.57 -0.74 -16.62
N PRO A 365 -6.30 -0.92 -16.24
CA PRO A 365 -5.65 -0.09 -15.22
C PRO A 365 -5.82 1.41 -15.40
N LYS A 366 -5.90 1.92 -16.66
CA LYS A 366 -6.05 3.36 -16.94
C LYS A 366 -7.44 3.92 -16.63
N VAL A 367 -8.43 3.04 -16.52
CA VAL A 367 -9.82 3.35 -16.13
C VAL A 367 -10.01 2.98 -14.67
N THR A 368 -9.62 1.76 -14.28
CA THR A 368 -9.75 1.21 -12.94
C THR A 368 -9.04 2.06 -11.89
N CYS A 369 -7.87 2.64 -12.17
CA CYS A 369 -7.13 3.45 -11.19
C CYS A 369 -7.84 4.76 -10.75
N LYS A 370 -8.94 5.13 -11.42
CA LYS A 370 -9.75 6.32 -11.14
C LYS A 370 -11.05 6.00 -10.39
N GLN A 371 -11.33 4.72 -10.15
CA GLN A 371 -12.52 4.29 -9.43
C GLN A 371 -12.32 4.51 -7.93
N GLU A 372 -13.36 5.02 -7.26
CA GLU A 372 -13.39 5.16 -5.81
C GLU A 372 -13.49 3.78 -5.14
N CYS A 373 -12.62 3.50 -4.17
CA CYS A 373 -12.59 2.27 -3.38
C CYS A 373 -13.52 2.42 -2.17
N ILE A 374 -14.60 1.64 -2.11
CA ILE A 374 -15.58 1.73 -1.02
C ILE A 374 -15.25 0.66 0.04
N ILE A 375 -14.99 1.08 1.28
CA ILE A 375 -14.57 0.15 2.36
C ILE A 375 -15.66 -0.19 3.37
N THR A 376 -16.83 0.48 3.31
CA THR A 376 -17.92 0.35 4.29
C THR A 376 -19.19 -0.30 3.75
N THR A 377 -19.30 -0.47 2.44
CA THR A 377 -20.43 -1.13 1.74
C THR A 377 -19.92 -1.93 0.55
N PHE A 378 -20.80 -2.67 -0.14
CA PHE A 378 -20.45 -3.34 -1.40
C PHE A 378 -19.95 -2.35 -2.45
N GLN A 379 -19.11 -2.82 -3.37
CA GLN A 379 -18.60 -1.99 -4.47
C GLN A 379 -19.68 -1.63 -5.49
N ASP A 380 -19.70 -0.37 -5.91
CA ASP A 380 -20.54 0.12 -7.02
C ASP A 380 -20.18 -0.50 -8.39
N VAL A 381 -18.97 -1.05 -8.52
CA VAL A 381 -18.49 -1.72 -9.73
C VAL A 381 -17.40 -2.73 -9.42
N TYR A 382 -17.45 -3.87 -10.11
CA TYR A 382 -16.42 -4.90 -10.08
C TYR A 382 -15.70 -4.97 -11.43
N PHE A 383 -14.42 -5.33 -11.44
CA PHE A 383 -13.63 -5.43 -12.66
C PHE A 383 -13.32 -6.89 -13.02
N VAL A 384 -13.53 -7.26 -14.29
CA VAL A 384 -13.30 -8.62 -14.80
C VAL A 384 -12.08 -8.70 -15.73
N SER A 385 -11.27 -9.74 -15.54
CA SER A 385 -10.23 -10.18 -16.49
C SER A 385 -10.56 -11.56 -17.07
N GLU A 386 -10.18 -11.85 -18.30
CA GLU A 386 -10.31 -13.18 -18.90
C GLU A 386 -9.25 -14.16 -18.33
N SER A 387 -8.12 -13.64 -17.80
CA SER A 387 -7.13 -14.45 -17.07
C SER A 387 -6.20 -13.61 -16.17
N PHE A 388 -5.50 -14.27 -15.23
CA PHE A 388 -4.41 -13.64 -14.47
C PHE A 388 -3.25 -13.19 -15.34
N GLU A 389 -2.96 -13.88 -16.44
CA GLU A 389 -1.90 -13.49 -17.38
C GLU A 389 -2.25 -12.17 -18.09
N GLU A 390 -3.51 -12.01 -18.49
CA GLU A 390 -4.01 -10.74 -19.05
C GLU A 390 -3.89 -9.59 -18.04
N ALA A 391 -4.33 -9.82 -16.79
CA ALA A 391 -4.23 -8.81 -15.72
C ALA A 391 -2.76 -8.42 -15.45
N LYS A 392 -1.84 -9.40 -15.44
CA LYS A 392 -0.39 -9.19 -15.31
C LYS A 392 0.21 -8.40 -16.47
N VAL A 393 -0.13 -8.73 -17.71
CA VAL A 393 0.33 -7.99 -18.88
C VAL A 393 -0.19 -6.54 -18.83
N LYS A 394 -1.49 -6.35 -18.53
CA LYS A 394 -2.09 -5.01 -18.38
C LYS A 394 -1.41 -4.19 -17.28
N MET A 395 -1.17 -4.77 -16.10
CA MET A 395 -0.47 -4.07 -15.01
C MET A 395 1.00 -3.78 -15.34
N ARG A 396 1.69 -4.65 -16.06
CA ARG A 396 3.07 -4.38 -16.53
C ARG A 396 3.11 -3.22 -17.52
N GLU A 397 2.20 -3.17 -18.50
CA GLU A 397 2.11 -2.03 -19.42
C GLU A 397 1.70 -0.73 -18.70
N PHE A 398 0.85 -0.81 -17.67
CA PHE A 398 0.53 0.33 -16.80
C PHE A 398 1.74 0.78 -15.97
N ALA A 399 2.51 -0.13 -15.39
CA ALA A 399 3.70 0.17 -14.59
C ALA A 399 4.78 0.91 -15.41
N LYS A 400 4.87 0.69 -16.73
CA LYS A 400 5.75 1.48 -17.62
C LYS A 400 5.35 2.95 -17.74
N THR A 401 4.11 3.32 -17.37
CA THR A 401 3.65 4.72 -17.39
C THR A 401 4.01 5.49 -16.11
N ILE A 402 4.44 4.78 -15.06
CA ILE A 402 4.90 5.39 -13.81
C ILE A 402 6.27 6.02 -14.04
N LYS A 403 6.35 7.33 -13.81
CA LYS A 403 7.60 8.08 -13.89
C LYS A 403 8.50 7.71 -12.71
N ARG A 404 9.73 7.28 -13.02
CA ARG A 404 10.86 7.14 -12.11
C ARG A 404 12.17 7.10 -12.92
N PRO A 405 13.30 7.61 -12.40
CA PRO A 405 14.56 7.71 -13.15
C PRO A 405 15.34 6.38 -13.30
N PHE A 406 14.73 5.24 -12.96
CA PHE A 406 15.35 3.91 -13.01
C PHE A 406 14.29 2.82 -13.15
N THR A 407 14.71 1.63 -13.58
CA THR A 407 13.91 0.40 -13.45
C THR A 407 14.40 -0.40 -12.24
N VAL A 408 13.55 -1.31 -11.73
CA VAL A 408 13.90 -2.21 -10.62
C VAL A 408 13.73 -3.67 -11.04
N ARG A 409 14.59 -4.55 -10.52
CA ARG A 409 14.49 -6.01 -10.65
C ARG A 409 14.54 -6.64 -9.26
N TYR A 410 13.68 -7.62 -8.99
CA TYR A 410 13.85 -8.47 -7.81
C TYR A 410 14.87 -9.57 -8.09
N ASN A 411 15.85 -9.73 -7.19
CA ASN A 411 16.80 -10.82 -7.20
C ASN A 411 16.38 -11.87 -6.14
N PRO A 412 15.89 -13.05 -6.56
CA PRO A 412 15.38 -14.05 -5.62
C PRO A 412 16.48 -14.80 -4.85
N TYR A 413 17.74 -14.73 -5.28
CA TYR A 413 18.85 -15.41 -4.60
C TYR A 413 19.40 -14.61 -3.43
N THR A 414 19.41 -13.28 -3.55
CA THR A 414 19.86 -12.33 -2.51
C THR A 414 18.72 -11.70 -1.73
N HIS A 415 17.46 -11.98 -2.13
CA HIS A 415 16.24 -11.34 -1.62
C HIS A 415 16.32 -9.80 -1.62
N SER A 416 16.91 -9.24 -2.68
CA SER A 416 17.16 -7.80 -2.85
C SER A 416 16.47 -7.24 -4.10
N VAL A 417 16.42 -5.90 -4.17
CA VAL A 417 15.96 -5.16 -5.34
C VAL A 417 17.15 -4.45 -5.98
N ASP A 418 17.50 -4.88 -7.18
CA ASP A 418 18.53 -4.29 -8.02
C ASP A 418 17.96 -3.04 -8.70
N VAL A 419 18.67 -1.91 -8.61
CA VAL A 419 18.28 -0.65 -9.25
C VAL A 419 19.03 -0.51 -10.58
N LEU A 420 18.29 -0.60 -11.68
CA LEU A 420 18.79 -0.51 -13.04
C LEU A 420 18.71 0.95 -13.51
N LYS A 421 19.83 1.66 -13.37
CA LYS A 421 19.94 3.12 -13.62
C LYS A 421 21.10 3.50 -14.53
N ASP A 422 22.06 2.60 -14.74
CA ASP A 422 23.29 2.85 -15.48
C ASP A 422 23.73 1.61 -16.27
N THR A 423 24.61 1.81 -17.25
CA THR A 423 25.11 0.74 -18.14
C THR A 423 25.77 -0.42 -17.39
N SER A 424 26.35 -0.18 -16.21
CA SER A 424 26.99 -1.23 -15.40
C SER A 424 25.93 -2.16 -14.80
N SER A 425 24.92 -1.58 -14.15
CA SER A 425 23.78 -2.32 -13.59
C SER A 425 23.01 -3.12 -14.66
N ILE A 426 22.86 -2.56 -15.86
CA ILE A 426 22.20 -3.21 -17.00
C ILE A 426 23.06 -4.35 -17.55
N ASN A 427 24.37 -4.17 -17.71
CA ASN A 427 25.27 -5.21 -18.21
C ASN A 427 25.29 -6.44 -17.29
N SER A 428 25.35 -6.24 -15.96
CA SER A 428 25.29 -7.35 -15.00
C SER A 428 23.99 -8.17 -15.15
N MET A 429 22.84 -7.52 -15.37
CA MET A 429 21.58 -8.21 -15.64
C MET A 429 21.58 -8.96 -16.99
N VAL A 430 22.23 -8.42 -18.02
CA VAL A 430 22.37 -9.09 -19.32
C VAL A 430 23.25 -10.35 -19.21
N GLU A 431 24.28 -10.32 -18.37
CA GLU A 431 25.13 -11.49 -18.10
C GLU A 431 24.36 -12.60 -17.37
N ASP A 432 23.57 -12.27 -16.33
CA ASP A 432 22.66 -13.22 -15.67
C ASP A 432 21.70 -13.88 -16.67
N LEU A 433 21.04 -13.07 -17.52
CA LEU A 433 20.05 -13.55 -18.48
C LEU A 433 20.65 -14.41 -19.59
N ARG A 434 21.92 -14.21 -19.95
CA ARG A 434 22.63 -15.09 -20.91
C ARG A 434 22.73 -16.51 -20.36
N HIS A 435 23.04 -16.68 -19.09
CA HIS A 435 23.15 -18.02 -18.49
C HIS A 435 21.83 -18.80 -18.55
N GLU A 436 20.70 -18.14 -18.24
CA GLU A 436 19.36 -18.74 -18.36
C GLU A 436 19.01 -19.07 -19.81
N LEU A 437 19.37 -18.22 -20.77
CA LEU A 437 19.17 -18.48 -22.21
C LEU A 437 20.05 -19.63 -22.73
N ASP A 438 21.28 -19.77 -22.23
CA ASP A 438 22.17 -20.89 -22.55
C ASP A 438 21.57 -22.22 -22.08
N ILE A 439 20.99 -22.27 -20.87
CA ILE A 439 20.27 -23.44 -20.34
C ILE A 439 19.09 -23.83 -21.25
N VAL A 440 18.30 -22.85 -21.70
CA VAL A 440 17.19 -23.09 -22.65
C VAL A 440 17.73 -23.58 -24.00
N GLY A 441 18.82 -23.01 -24.50
CA GLY A 441 19.49 -23.45 -25.72
C GLY A 441 19.95 -24.90 -25.65
N ASP A 442 20.59 -25.28 -24.54
CA ASP A 442 21.04 -26.65 -24.26
C ASP A 442 19.88 -27.65 -24.18
N ALA A 443 18.77 -27.26 -23.54
CA ALA A 443 17.56 -28.08 -23.46
C ALA A 443 16.94 -28.32 -24.86
N LEU A 444 16.83 -27.27 -25.68
CA LEU A 444 16.34 -27.36 -27.06
C LEU A 444 17.26 -28.23 -27.94
N GLN A 445 18.59 -28.11 -27.81
CA GLN A 445 19.53 -28.96 -28.51
C GLN A 445 19.40 -30.44 -28.13
N ARG A 446 19.17 -30.75 -26.85
CA ARG A 446 18.93 -32.13 -26.38
C ARG A 446 17.64 -32.70 -26.94
N LEU A 447 16.55 -31.92 -26.93
CA LEU A 447 15.27 -32.32 -27.54
C LEU A 447 15.43 -32.60 -29.04
N ASN A 448 16.06 -31.69 -29.80
CA ASN A 448 16.27 -31.86 -31.24
C ASN A 448 17.11 -33.12 -31.57
N LYS A 449 18.13 -33.45 -30.76
CA LYS A 449 18.87 -34.71 -30.91
C LYS A 449 18.03 -35.95 -30.61
N HIS A 450 17.02 -35.83 -29.74
CA HIS A 450 16.16 -36.95 -29.35
C HIS A 450 15.05 -37.24 -30.38
N TYR A 451 14.59 -36.23 -31.13
CA TYR A 451 13.63 -36.34 -32.24
C TYR A 451 14.28 -36.55 -33.62
N ALA A 452 15.61 -36.58 -33.69
CA ALA A 452 16.38 -36.87 -34.92
C ALA A 452 16.79 -38.35 -35.05
N VAL A 453 16.18 -39.22 -34.23
CA VAL A 453 16.30 -40.70 -34.22
C VAL A 453 14.91 -41.29 -34.39
#